data_AF-B1B213-F1
#
_entry.id   AF-B1B213-F1
#
_cell.length_a   1.000
_cell.length_b   1.000
_cell.length_c   1.000
_cell.angle_alpha   90.00
_cell.angle_beta   90.00
_cell.angle_gamma   90.00
#
_symmetry.space_group_name_H-M   'P 1'
#
loop_
_entity.id
_entity.type
_entity.pdbx_description
1 polymer ?
#
loop_
_entity_poly.entity_id
_entity_poly.type
_entity_poly.pdbx_seq_one_letter_code
_entity_poly.pdbx_strand_id
1 'polypeptide(L)'
;MALLLLILESCSAGTYALNCKLTVKYRTLQGLCSVNGKTFLDFGDENHEGNATMLCPALYQSLTDISEVMWSLQSGNDALNVTTRSQYYQGEFIDGFWDINTDEQHSIYVYPLNKTWRESHSDNSSAMEQWKNKNLEKDIRNVLMVDFSCCLNKSSPHFREMPTLPTTAAHVDQPRSMACKSSPFDGLIMILLIYIL
;
A
#
# COMPACT_ATOMS: atom_id res chain seq x y z
N MET A 1 38.64 -2.55 11.01
CA MET A 1 37.43 -1.70 11.18
C MET A 1 36.64 -1.78 9.89
N ALA A 2 35.67 -2.68 9.83
CA ALA A 2 34.87 -2.89 8.63
C ALA A 2 33.72 -1.88 8.57
N LEU A 3 33.55 -1.31 7.38
CA LEU A 3 32.63 -0.26 6.98
C LEU A 3 31.17 -0.63 7.30
N LEU A 4 30.52 0.20 8.12
CA LEU A 4 29.06 0.18 8.28
C LEU A 4 28.45 0.82 7.02
N LEU A 5 28.19 0.00 5.99
CA LEU A 5 27.41 0.41 4.82
C LEU A 5 25.94 0.57 5.24
N LEU A 6 25.61 1.75 5.74
CA LEU A 6 24.23 2.24 5.75
C LEU A 6 23.80 2.38 4.30
N ILE A 7 22.99 1.44 3.84
CA ILE A 7 22.30 1.49 2.55
C ILE A 7 21.35 2.69 2.62
N LEU A 8 21.80 3.85 2.13
CA LEU A 8 20.90 4.92 1.71
C LEU A 8 20.13 4.36 0.50
N GLU A 9 18.94 3.81 0.76
CA GLU A 9 17.99 3.46 -0.28
C GLU A 9 17.71 4.71 -1.11
N SER A 10 18.10 4.69 -2.39
CA SER A 10 17.89 5.80 -3.30
C SER A 10 16.40 6.00 -3.54
N CYS A 11 15.88 7.21 -3.31
CA CYS A 11 14.53 7.59 -3.76
C CYS A 11 14.35 7.24 -5.24
N SER A 12 13.24 6.59 -5.57
CA SER A 12 12.89 6.32 -6.96
C SER A 12 12.76 7.65 -7.72
N ALA A 13 13.53 7.83 -8.80
CA ALA A 13 13.44 9.03 -9.63
C ALA A 13 12.27 8.88 -10.60
N GLY A 14 11.14 9.53 -10.32
CA GLY A 14 10.00 9.55 -11.23
C GLY A 14 8.65 9.75 -10.55
N THR A 15 7.59 9.74 -11.37
CA THR A 15 6.20 9.68 -10.92
C THR A 15 5.71 8.25 -11.06
N TYR A 16 5.20 7.68 -9.97
CA TYR A 16 4.68 6.30 -9.94
C TYR A 16 3.23 6.31 -9.46
N ALA A 17 2.39 5.52 -10.13
CA ALA A 17 1.03 5.24 -9.71
C ALA A 17 0.91 3.79 -9.29
N LEU A 18 0.71 3.57 -8.00
CA LEU A 18 0.42 2.25 -7.44
C LEU A 18 -1.10 2.10 -7.32
N ASN A 19 -1.62 0.97 -7.79
CA ASN A 19 -3.04 0.66 -7.69
C ASN A 19 -3.23 -0.78 -7.20
N CYS A 20 -4.13 -1.01 -6.24
CA CYS A 20 -4.60 -2.35 -5.93
C CYS A 20 -6.09 -2.48 -6.18
N LYS A 21 -6.50 -3.64 -6.65
CA LYS A 21 -7.88 -4.08 -6.74
C LYS A 21 -7.99 -5.37 -5.96
N LEU A 22 -8.63 -5.29 -4.80
CA LEU A 22 -8.71 -6.35 -3.82
C LEU A 22 -10.17 -6.74 -3.61
N THR A 23 -10.38 -8.02 -3.32
CA THR A 23 -11.67 -8.55 -2.88
C THR A 23 -11.46 -9.18 -1.52
N VAL A 24 -12.18 -8.67 -0.53
CA VAL A 24 -12.15 -9.17 0.85
C VAL A 24 -13.38 -10.03 1.08
N LYS A 25 -13.13 -11.27 1.47
CA LYS A 25 -14.13 -12.24 1.92
C LYS A 25 -13.73 -12.73 3.30
N TYR A 26 -14.61 -13.46 3.98
CA TYR A 26 -14.30 -14.05 5.28
C TYR A 26 -12.94 -14.79 5.25
N ARG A 27 -11.97 -14.26 5.99
CA ARG A 27 -10.58 -14.78 6.12
C ARG A 27 -9.81 -14.96 4.81
N THR A 28 -10.27 -14.36 3.72
CA THR A 28 -9.66 -14.53 2.41
C THR A 28 -9.53 -13.18 1.73
N LEU A 29 -8.30 -12.84 1.36
CA LEU A 29 -7.97 -11.68 0.55
C LEU A 29 -7.56 -12.18 -0.82
N GLN A 30 -8.13 -11.58 -1.87
CA GLN A 30 -7.81 -11.89 -3.26
C GLN A 30 -7.57 -10.59 -4.02
N GLY A 31 -6.89 -10.69 -5.15
CA GLY A 31 -6.68 -9.57 -6.06
C GLY A 31 -5.22 -9.18 -6.21
N LEU A 32 -5.00 -8.04 -6.83
CA LEU A 32 -3.71 -7.67 -7.41
C LEU A 32 -3.35 -6.24 -7.03
N CYS A 33 -2.06 -6.00 -6.80
CA CYS A 33 -1.46 -4.67 -6.78
C CYS A 33 -0.52 -4.50 -7.97
N SER A 34 -0.52 -3.31 -8.55
CA SER A 34 0.26 -2.94 -9.72
C SER A 34 0.94 -1.58 -9.54
N VAL A 35 2.10 -1.42 -10.16
CA VAL A 35 2.78 -0.13 -10.31
C VAL A 35 2.80 0.20 -11.80
N ASN A 36 2.26 1.35 -12.17
CA ASN A 36 2.11 1.79 -13.57
C ASN A 36 1.47 0.71 -14.47
N GLY A 37 0.49 -0.02 -13.92
CA GLY A 37 -0.26 -1.08 -14.63
C GLY A 37 0.40 -2.45 -14.68
N LYS A 38 1.64 -2.59 -14.21
CA LYS A 38 2.30 -3.90 -14.08
C LYS A 38 2.12 -4.46 -12.68
N THR A 39 1.55 -5.66 -12.59
CA THR A 39 1.33 -6.38 -11.33
C THR A 39 2.65 -6.64 -10.62
N PHE A 40 2.68 -6.41 -9.32
CA PHE A 40 3.79 -6.79 -8.43
C PHE A 40 3.29 -7.60 -7.23
N LEU A 41 2.03 -7.50 -6.80
CA LEU A 41 1.50 -8.32 -5.71
C LEU A 41 0.25 -9.06 -6.18
N ASP A 42 0.15 -10.33 -5.81
CA ASP A 42 -1.01 -11.19 -6.07
C ASP A 42 -1.40 -11.94 -4.79
N PHE A 43 -2.67 -11.85 -4.41
CA PHE A 43 -3.25 -12.53 -3.25
C PHE A 43 -4.07 -13.77 -3.62
N GLY A 44 -4.21 -14.10 -4.91
CA GLY A 44 -5.01 -15.22 -5.40
C GLY A 44 -4.21 -16.46 -5.82
N ASP A 45 -2.91 -16.33 -6.05
CA ASP A 45 -2.04 -17.44 -6.47
C ASP A 45 -0.68 -17.37 -5.76
N GLU A 46 -0.46 -18.31 -4.85
CA GLU A 46 0.85 -18.49 -4.20
C GLU A 46 1.95 -18.86 -5.22
N ASN A 47 1.57 -19.37 -6.40
CA ASN A 47 2.47 -19.77 -7.48
C ASN A 47 2.69 -18.67 -8.53
N HIS A 48 2.09 -17.48 -8.37
CA HIS A 48 2.52 -16.30 -9.12
C HIS A 48 3.83 -15.76 -8.51
N GLU A 49 4.85 -16.61 -8.60
CA GLU A 49 6.18 -16.45 -8.05
C GLU A 49 6.98 -15.50 -8.97
N GLY A 50 6.84 -14.21 -8.66
CA GLY A 50 7.55 -13.12 -9.32
C GLY A 50 8.08 -12.11 -8.30
N ASN A 51 8.88 -12.58 -7.34
CA ASN A 51 9.68 -11.81 -6.36
C ASN A 51 8.96 -10.84 -5.41
N ALA A 52 7.81 -10.28 -5.72
CA ALA A 52 7.41 -9.03 -5.08
C ALA A 52 6.66 -9.19 -3.74
N THR A 53 6.09 -10.36 -3.42
CA THR A 53 5.72 -10.70 -2.03
C THR A 53 6.97 -10.75 -1.13
N MET A 54 8.11 -11.23 -1.65
CA MET A 54 9.39 -11.18 -0.93
C MET A 54 9.97 -9.75 -0.85
N LEU A 55 9.72 -8.91 -1.86
CA LEU A 55 10.22 -7.52 -1.85
C LEU A 55 9.45 -6.62 -0.88
N CYS A 56 8.14 -6.88 -0.69
CA CYS A 56 7.24 -6.01 0.05
C CYS A 56 6.44 -6.74 1.14
N PRO A 57 7.07 -7.49 2.06
CA PRO A 57 6.37 -8.28 3.07
C PRO A 57 5.56 -7.42 4.05
N ALA A 58 6.08 -6.23 4.40
CA ALA A 58 5.35 -5.29 5.26
C ALA A 58 4.05 -4.82 4.62
N LEU A 59 4.07 -4.53 3.31
CA LEU A 59 2.88 -4.14 2.59
C LEU A 59 1.86 -5.27 2.50
N TYR A 60 2.34 -6.49 2.19
CA TYR A 60 1.49 -7.68 2.16
C TYR A 60 0.76 -7.85 3.49
N GLN A 61 1.50 -7.80 4.60
CA GLN A 61 0.92 -7.93 5.93
C GLN A 61 -0.08 -6.81 6.25
N SER A 62 0.27 -5.55 5.99
CA SER A 62 -0.65 -4.43 6.24
C SER A 62 -1.95 -4.53 5.44
N LEU A 63 -1.90 -5.03 4.20
CA LEU A 63 -3.08 -5.27 3.38
C LEU A 63 -3.93 -6.44 3.89
N THR A 64 -3.31 -7.48 4.45
CA THR A 64 -4.01 -8.57 5.12
C THR A 64 -4.66 -8.07 6.41
N ASP A 65 -3.93 -7.38 7.29
CA ASP A 65 -4.43 -6.89 8.58
C ASP A 65 -5.61 -5.93 8.39
N ILE A 66 -5.51 -5.00 7.44
CA ILE A 66 -6.60 -4.05 7.16
C ILE A 66 -7.83 -4.75 6.58
N SER A 67 -7.65 -5.85 5.84
CA SER A 67 -8.75 -6.64 5.31
C SER A 67 -9.57 -7.30 6.42
N GLU A 68 -8.92 -7.76 7.50
CA GLU A 68 -9.61 -8.30 8.67
C GLU A 68 -10.40 -7.22 9.40
N VAL A 69 -9.82 -6.02 9.55
CA VAL A 69 -10.51 -4.86 10.15
C VAL A 69 -11.74 -4.50 9.32
N MET A 70 -11.60 -4.38 8.00
CA MET A 70 -12.73 -4.05 7.11
C MET A 70 -13.83 -5.12 7.18
N TRP A 71 -13.47 -6.40 7.17
CA TRP A 71 -14.43 -7.49 7.31
C TRP A 71 -15.18 -7.42 8.64
N SER A 72 -14.52 -7.04 9.74
CA SER A 72 -15.16 -6.90 11.06
C SER A 72 -16.16 -5.75 11.16
N LEU A 73 -16.07 -4.76 10.26
CA LEU A 73 -16.93 -3.57 10.23
C LEU A 73 -18.15 -3.74 9.32
N GLN A 74 -18.11 -4.68 8.39
CA GLN A 74 -19.21 -4.97 7.49
C GLN A 74 -20.37 -5.66 8.24
N SER A 75 -21.60 -5.27 7.92
CA SER A 75 -22.83 -5.86 8.48
C SER A 75 -23.31 -7.12 7.73
N GLY A 76 -22.88 -7.29 6.48
CA GLY A 76 -23.23 -8.38 5.57
C GLY A 76 -22.21 -9.51 5.49
N ASN A 77 -22.48 -10.45 4.59
CA ASN A 77 -21.61 -11.61 4.31
C ASN A 77 -21.09 -11.61 2.87
N ASP A 78 -21.46 -10.63 2.03
CA ASP A 78 -20.94 -10.60 0.67
C ASP A 78 -19.52 -10.03 0.65
N ALA A 79 -18.87 -10.11 -0.50
CA ALA A 79 -17.48 -9.72 -0.62
C ALA A 79 -17.35 -8.19 -0.75
N LEU A 80 -16.43 -7.59 0.00
CA LEU A 80 -16.05 -6.19 -0.20
C LEU A 80 -15.12 -6.08 -1.40
N ASN A 81 -15.42 -5.16 -2.30
CA ASN A 81 -14.47 -4.79 -3.35
C ASN A 81 -13.74 -3.52 -2.94
N VAL A 82 -12.43 -3.60 -2.88
CA VAL A 82 -11.57 -2.52 -2.42
C VAL A 82 -10.65 -2.10 -3.55
N THR A 83 -10.72 -0.83 -3.93
CA THR A 83 -9.79 -0.24 -4.90
C THR A 83 -8.97 0.84 -4.21
N THR A 84 -7.66 0.78 -4.37
CA THR A 84 -6.76 1.82 -3.87
C THR A 84 -5.91 2.36 -5.00
N ARG A 85 -5.65 3.66 -4.94
CA ARG A 85 -4.68 4.35 -5.79
C ARG A 85 -3.79 5.21 -4.91
N SER A 86 -2.50 5.14 -5.15
CA SER A 86 -1.50 6.04 -4.56
C SER A 86 -0.55 6.53 -5.64
N GLN A 87 -0.25 7.82 -5.58
CA GLN A 87 0.63 8.50 -6.50
C GLN A 87 1.84 9.02 -5.72
N TYR A 88 3.02 8.83 -6.30
CA TYR A 88 4.28 9.26 -5.72
C TYR A 88 5.05 10.09 -6.72
N TYR A 89 5.73 11.12 -6.22
CA TYR A 89 6.72 11.89 -6.94
C TYR A 89 8.04 11.81 -6.19
N GLN A 90 9.08 11.30 -6.84
CA GLN A 90 10.40 11.13 -6.23
C GLN A 90 10.38 10.28 -4.92
N GLY A 91 9.49 9.29 -4.86
CA GLY A 91 9.29 8.44 -3.68
C GLY A 91 8.35 9.02 -2.61
N GLU A 92 7.99 10.31 -2.70
CA GLU A 92 7.10 10.97 -1.75
C GLU A 92 5.64 10.86 -2.21
N PHE A 93 4.74 10.56 -1.28
CA PHE A 93 3.31 10.46 -1.56
C PHE A 93 2.71 11.83 -1.89
N ILE A 94 2.06 11.95 -3.05
CA ILE A 94 1.47 13.22 -3.53
C ILE A 94 -0.06 13.23 -3.49
N ASP A 95 -0.70 12.08 -3.69
CA ASP A 95 -2.15 11.94 -3.73
C ASP A 95 -2.53 10.46 -3.71
N GLY A 96 -3.75 10.17 -3.29
CA GLY A 96 -4.31 8.83 -3.32
C GLY A 96 -5.69 8.77 -2.73
N PHE A 97 -6.32 7.61 -2.88
CA PHE A 97 -7.59 7.33 -2.25
C PHE A 97 -7.74 5.83 -2.01
N TRP A 98 -8.67 5.52 -1.12
CA TRP A 98 -9.16 4.18 -0.85
C TRP A 98 -10.66 4.16 -1.12
N ASP A 99 -11.14 3.20 -1.89
CA ASP A 99 -12.54 3.01 -2.23
C ASP A 99 -12.97 1.63 -1.73
N ILE A 100 -13.98 1.61 -0.85
CA ILE A 100 -14.58 0.40 -0.29
C ILE A 100 -16.00 0.31 -0.82
N ASN A 101 -16.25 -0.67 -1.69
CA ASN A 101 -17.57 -0.96 -2.18
C ASN A 101 -18.21 -2.04 -1.31
N THR A 102 -19.31 -1.67 -0.67
CA THR A 102 -20.06 -2.51 0.27
C THR A 102 -21.25 -3.17 -0.43
N ASP A 103 -21.79 -4.22 0.18
CA ASP A 103 -22.94 -5.01 -0.34
C ASP A 103 -24.16 -4.15 -0.66
N GLU A 104 -24.30 -3.01 0.03
CA GLU A 104 -25.40 -2.05 -0.13
C GLU A 104 -25.26 -1.16 -1.37
N GLN A 105 -24.33 -1.46 -2.29
CA GLN A 105 -23.97 -0.61 -3.44
C GLN A 105 -23.49 0.80 -3.04
N HIS A 106 -23.12 0.97 -1.77
CA HIS A 106 -22.49 2.18 -1.26
C HIS A 106 -20.98 2.07 -1.40
N SER A 107 -20.38 3.11 -1.99
CA SER A 107 -18.93 3.25 -2.06
C SER A 107 -18.48 4.27 -1.03
N ILE A 108 -17.54 3.86 -0.18
CA ILE A 108 -16.93 4.70 0.84
C ILE A 108 -15.53 5.06 0.36
N TYR A 109 -15.30 6.36 0.17
CA TYR A 109 -14.04 6.92 -0.27
C TYR A 109 -13.27 7.54 0.90
N VAL A 110 -12.01 7.17 1.04
CA VAL A 110 -11.09 7.71 2.04
C VAL A 110 -9.96 8.44 1.34
N TYR A 111 -9.79 9.72 1.67
CA TYR A 111 -8.74 10.57 1.14
C TYR A 111 -7.71 10.88 2.24
N PRO A 112 -6.52 10.23 2.23
CA PRO A 112 -5.58 10.24 3.34
C PRO A 112 -4.93 11.61 3.62
N LEU A 113 -4.81 12.48 2.60
CA LEU A 113 -4.18 13.80 2.74
C LEU A 113 -5.02 14.78 3.53
N ASN A 114 -6.30 14.91 3.14
CA ASN A 114 -7.24 15.81 3.79
C ASN A 114 -8.02 15.13 4.93
N LYS A 115 -7.80 13.82 5.15
CA LYS A 115 -8.47 12.98 6.15
C LYS A 115 -9.99 13.02 6.01
N THR A 116 -10.46 13.05 4.77
CA THR A 116 -11.91 13.08 4.48
C THR A 116 -12.41 11.69 4.13
N TRP A 117 -13.59 11.41 4.64
CA TRP A 117 -14.41 10.26 4.27
C TRP A 117 -15.60 10.79 3.47
N ARG A 118 -15.95 10.12 2.38
CA ARG A 118 -17.12 10.44 1.57
C ARG A 118 -17.85 9.17 1.19
N GLU A 119 -19.14 9.28 0.97
CA GLU A 119 -19.96 8.20 0.47
C GLU A 119 -20.50 8.57 -0.91
N SER A 120 -20.68 7.59 -1.80
CA SER A 120 -21.22 7.81 -3.15
C SER A 120 -22.66 8.31 -3.14
N HIS A 121 -23.43 8.00 -2.09
CA HIS A 121 -24.84 8.37 -1.94
C HIS A 121 -25.06 9.21 -0.68
N SER A 122 -26.03 10.14 -0.79
CA SER A 122 -26.22 11.35 0.03
C SER A 122 -26.07 11.22 1.55
N ASP A 123 -25.34 12.19 2.12
CA ASP A 123 -25.19 12.79 3.48
C ASP A 123 -25.81 12.18 4.76
N ASN A 124 -26.77 11.26 4.70
CA ASN A 124 -27.50 10.72 5.86
C ASN A 124 -27.30 9.21 6.09
N SER A 125 -26.31 8.60 5.46
CA SER A 125 -26.06 7.17 5.60
C SER A 125 -25.37 6.85 6.93
N SER A 126 -26.00 5.97 7.71
CA SER A 126 -25.43 5.38 8.92
C SER A 126 -24.26 4.45 8.63
N ALA A 127 -24.08 4.01 7.37
CA ALA A 127 -23.03 3.08 7.00
C ALA A 127 -21.67 3.73 7.20
N MET A 128 -21.36 4.87 6.57
CA MET A 128 -20.05 5.52 6.69
C MET A 128 -19.65 5.78 8.15
N GLU A 129 -20.58 6.14 9.04
CA GLU A 129 -20.27 6.37 10.45
C GLU A 129 -19.76 5.11 11.18
N GLN A 130 -20.20 3.92 10.79
CA GLN A 130 -19.65 2.65 11.31
C GLN A 130 -18.22 2.42 10.80
N TRP A 131 -17.93 2.85 9.57
CA TRP A 131 -16.61 2.70 8.94
C TRP A 131 -15.58 3.73 9.40
N LYS A 132 -16.00 4.86 9.97
CA LYS A 132 -15.12 5.91 10.54
C LYS A 132 -14.42 5.45 11.83
N ASN A 133 -13.63 4.40 11.71
CA ASN A 133 -12.80 3.83 12.76
C ASN A 133 -11.40 4.47 12.72
N LYS A 134 -10.93 5.01 13.85
CA LYS A 134 -9.63 5.68 13.94
C LYS A 134 -8.44 4.76 13.63
N ASN A 135 -8.55 3.47 13.93
CA ASN A 135 -7.51 2.50 13.60
C ASN A 135 -7.52 2.25 12.09
N LEU A 136 -8.69 2.03 11.49
CA LEU A 136 -8.81 1.87 10.03
C LEU A 136 -8.24 3.07 9.28
N GLU A 137 -8.57 4.31 9.66
CA GLU A 137 -7.97 5.50 9.04
C GLU A 137 -6.44 5.51 9.14
N LYS A 138 -5.90 5.19 10.31
CA LYS A 138 -4.46 5.14 10.54
C LYS A 138 -3.80 4.08 9.67
N ASP A 139 -4.40 2.90 9.57
CA ASP A 139 -3.87 1.77 8.81
C ASP A 139 -3.92 2.05 7.32
N ILE A 140 -5.03 2.62 6.81
CA ILE A 140 -5.13 3.12 5.42
C ILE A 140 -3.99 4.12 5.14
N ARG A 141 -3.79 5.10 6.02
CA ARG A 141 -2.74 6.10 5.84
C ARG A 141 -1.34 5.46 5.89
N ASN A 142 -1.11 4.46 6.72
CA ASN A 142 0.17 3.76 6.77
C ASN A 142 0.44 2.99 5.47
N VAL A 143 -0.55 2.24 4.97
CA VAL A 143 -0.44 1.50 3.70
C VAL A 143 -0.10 2.47 2.55
N LEU A 144 -0.90 3.52 2.40
CA LEU A 144 -0.77 4.46 1.28
C LEU A 144 0.46 5.36 1.40
N MET A 145 0.79 5.87 2.58
CA MET A 145 1.87 6.86 2.68
C MET A 145 3.24 6.24 2.97
N VAL A 146 3.27 5.06 3.61
CA VAL A 146 4.51 4.46 4.12
C VAL A 146 4.83 3.16 3.40
N ASP A 147 3.97 2.15 3.51
CA ASP A 147 4.31 0.78 3.08
C ASP A 147 4.47 0.70 1.56
N PHE A 148 3.59 1.37 0.81
CA PHE A 148 3.72 1.51 -0.64
C PHE A 148 4.98 2.29 -1.06
N SER A 149 5.31 3.40 -0.39
CA SER A 149 6.54 4.16 -0.70
C SER A 149 7.79 3.29 -0.47
N CYS A 150 7.83 2.57 0.65
CA CYS A 150 8.90 1.62 0.96
C CYS A 150 9.00 0.50 -0.07
N CYS A 151 7.85 -0.05 -0.47
CA CYS A 151 7.80 -1.05 -1.52
C CYS A 151 8.38 -0.50 -2.83
N LEU A 152 7.97 0.70 -3.26
CA LEU A 152 8.46 1.37 -4.47
C LEU A 152 9.95 1.65 -4.45
N ASN A 153 10.51 2.05 -3.31
CA ASN A 153 11.95 2.32 -3.20
C ASN A 153 12.78 1.03 -3.30
N LYS A 154 12.35 -0.04 -2.63
CA LYS A 154 13.02 -1.37 -2.72
C LYS A 154 12.91 -2.00 -4.10
N SER A 155 11.77 -1.85 -4.75
CA SER A 155 11.50 -2.38 -6.09
C SER A 155 11.91 -1.43 -7.21
N SER A 156 12.38 -0.21 -6.90
CA SER A 156 12.76 0.80 -7.90
C SER A 156 13.70 0.28 -8.99
N PRO A 157 14.72 -0.57 -8.70
CA PRO A 157 15.53 -1.17 -9.76
C PRO A 157 14.70 -1.95 -10.79
N HIS A 158 13.67 -2.67 -10.34
CA HIS A 158 12.76 -3.44 -11.19
C HIS A 158 11.78 -2.53 -11.96
N PHE A 159 11.42 -1.38 -11.39
CA PHE A 159 10.49 -0.42 -12.00
C PHE A 159 11.16 0.62 -12.91
N ARG A 160 12.48 0.84 -12.80
CA ARG A 160 13.23 1.76 -13.67
C ARG A 160 13.26 1.36 -15.14
N GLU A 161 13.03 0.09 -15.45
CA GLU A 161 12.88 -0.39 -16.83
C GLU A 161 11.51 -0.03 -17.45
N MET A 162 10.60 0.56 -16.67
CA MET A 162 9.24 0.88 -17.13
C MET A 162 9.13 2.34 -17.60
N PRO A 163 8.36 2.62 -18.66
CA PRO A 163 8.12 3.99 -19.08
C PRO A 163 7.46 4.78 -17.94
N THR A 164 8.14 5.83 -17.47
CA THR A 164 7.59 6.79 -16.52
C THR A 164 6.40 7.50 -17.15
N LEU A 165 5.31 7.73 -16.39
CA LEU A 165 4.24 8.61 -16.85
C LEU A 165 4.82 10.02 -17.15
N PRO A 166 4.34 10.72 -18.19
CA PRO A 166 4.78 12.08 -18.47
C PRO A 166 4.45 12.99 -17.28
N THR A 167 5.48 13.47 -16.57
CA THR A 167 5.33 14.43 -15.48
C THR A 167 5.02 15.81 -16.07
N THR A 168 3.80 16.30 -15.92
CA THR A 168 3.48 17.71 -16.15
C THR A 168 3.97 18.55 -14.95
N ALA A 169 4.68 19.63 -15.23
CA ALA A 169 5.49 20.44 -14.33
C ALA A 169 4.75 21.12 -13.15
N ALA A 170 5.41 21.21 -11.98
CA ALA A 170 5.95 22.45 -11.38
C ALA A 170 6.11 22.35 -9.83
N HIS A 171 7.37 22.42 -9.36
CA HIS A 171 7.85 23.02 -8.10
C HIS A 171 7.09 22.74 -6.77
N VAL A 172 7.63 21.85 -5.91
CA VAL A 172 7.41 21.90 -4.44
C VAL A 172 8.66 21.41 -3.71
N ASP A 173 9.05 22.16 -2.67
CA ASP A 173 10.23 21.96 -1.81
C ASP A 173 10.30 20.59 -1.12
N GLN A 174 11.54 20.14 -0.91
CA GLN A 174 11.98 18.86 -0.31
C GLN A 174 11.35 18.56 1.08
N PRO A 175 10.60 17.45 1.25
CA PRO A 175 10.25 16.93 2.57
C PRO A 175 11.35 16.01 3.13
N ARG A 176 11.39 15.91 4.46
CA ARG A 176 12.28 15.01 5.22
C ARG A 176 11.95 13.54 4.93
N SER A 177 12.96 12.75 4.61
CA SER A 177 12.85 11.29 4.43
C SER A 177 12.19 10.61 5.64
N MET A 178 11.13 9.85 5.43
CA MET A 178 10.68 8.86 6.40
C MET A 178 11.46 7.56 6.17
N ALA A 179 12.25 7.13 7.14
CA ALA A 179 12.94 5.85 7.07
C ALA A 179 11.92 4.72 7.06
N CYS A 180 12.04 3.81 6.08
CA CYS A 180 11.33 2.54 6.11
C CYS A 180 11.70 1.79 7.38
N LYS A 181 10.69 1.39 8.18
CA LYS A 181 10.93 0.41 9.23
C LYS A 181 11.27 -0.91 8.56
N SER A 182 12.55 -1.25 8.48
CA SER A 182 12.94 -2.62 8.23
C SER A 182 12.43 -3.46 9.40
N SER A 183 11.80 -4.58 9.08
CA SER A 183 11.55 -5.62 10.06
C SER A 183 12.90 -6.02 10.69
N PRO A 184 13.02 -6.08 12.03
CA PRO A 184 14.26 -6.51 12.66
C PRO A 184 14.62 -7.96 12.32
N PHE A 185 13.68 -8.74 11.76
CA PHE A 185 13.91 -10.14 11.42
C PHE A 185 14.81 -10.36 10.20
N ASP A 186 14.79 -9.46 9.21
CA ASP A 186 15.65 -9.60 8.01
C ASP A 186 17.14 -9.43 8.36
N GLY A 187 17.44 -8.55 9.32
CA GLY A 187 18.80 -8.38 9.85
C GLY A 187 19.27 -9.56 10.68
N LEU A 188 18.38 -10.14 11.50
CA LEU A 188 18.69 -11.29 12.35
C LEU A 188 18.95 -12.57 11.55
N ILE A 189 18.19 -12.81 10.46
CA ILE A 189 18.40 -13.99 9.60
C ILE A 189 19.74 -13.90 8.86
N MET A 190 20.11 -12.72 8.35
CA MET A 190 21.43 -12.52 7.72
C MET A 190 22.58 -12.66 8.73
N ILE A 191 22.40 -12.17 9.95
CA ILE A 191 23.41 -12.36 11.02
C ILE A 191 23.53 -13.84 11.39
N LEU A 192 22.44 -14.58 11.55
CA LEU A 192 22.52 -16.02 11.86
C LEU A 192 23.20 -16.82 10.75
N LEU A 193 22.94 -16.51 9.48
CA LEU A 193 23.60 -17.20 8.36
C LEU A 193 25.11 -16.94 8.31
N ILE A 194 25.57 -15.75 8.70
CA ILE A 194 27.01 -15.42 8.78
C ILE A 194 27.69 -16.15 9.95
N TYR A 195 26.96 -16.49 11.01
CA TYR A 195 27.52 -17.25 12.15
C TYR A 195 27.43 -18.78 11.98
N ILE A 196 26.65 -19.27 11.01
CA ILE A 196 26.44 -20.71 10.75
C ILE A 196 27.27 -21.22 9.54
N LEU A 197 27.78 -20.33 8.69
CA LEU A 197 28.73 -20.62 7.60
C LEU A 197 30.18 -20.35 8.02
#